data_AF-A0A365QJY3-F1
#
_entry.id   AF-A0A365QJY3-F1
#
_cell.length_a   1.000
_cell.length_b   1.000
_cell.length_c   1.000
_cell.angle_alpha   90.00
_cell.angle_beta   90.00
_cell.angle_gamma   90.00
#
_symmetry.space_group_name_H-M   'P 1'
#
loop_
_entity.id
_entity.type
_entity.pdbx_description
1 polymer ?
#
loop_
_entity_poly.entity_id
_entity_poly.type
_entity_poly.pdbx_seq_one_letter_code
_entity_poly.pdbx_strand_id
1 'polypeptide(L)' 'MRVLTQNETNQASGAITCTLNPNPINLADLAIATALGALAGPQMAILAGGGNFPSQSWICRF' A
#
# COMPACT_ATOMS: atom_id res chain seq x y z
N MET A 1 10.58 23.80 -7.82
CA MET A 1 10.67 22.43 -7.27
C MET A 1 12.11 21.97 -7.46
N ARG A 2 12.85 21.70 -6.39
CA ARG A 2 14.25 21.23 -6.45
C ARG A 2 14.25 19.73 -6.76
N VAL A 3 15.08 19.28 -7.68
CA VAL A 3 15.31 17.85 -7.95
C VAL A 3 16.26 17.33 -6.88
N LEU A 4 15.85 16.26 -6.19
CA LEU A 4 16.71 15.59 -5.20
C LEU A 4 17.85 14.86 -5.90
N THR A 5 19.03 14.87 -5.29
CA THR A 5 20.15 14.07 -5.77
C THR A 5 19.90 12.59 -5.49
N GLN A 6 20.50 11.70 -6.29
CA GLN A 6 20.26 10.25 -6.21
C GLN A 6 20.47 9.69 -4.79
N ASN A 7 21.43 10.25 -4.05
CA ASN A 7 21.73 9.87 -2.67
C ASN A 7 20.61 10.31 -1.69
N GLU A 8 20.05 11.51 -1.88
CA GLU A 8 18.93 12.00 -1.08
C GLU A 8 17.63 11.25 -1.39
N THR A 9 17.41 10.85 -2.65
CA THR A 9 16.29 9.97 -3.01
C THR A 9 16.40 8.63 -2.29
N ASN A 10 17.58 8.01 -2.33
CA ASN A 10 17.83 6.72 -1.66
C ASN A 10 17.75 6.82 -0.13
N GLN A 11 18.14 7.96 0.45
CA GLN A 11 18.08 8.21 1.89
C GLN A 11 16.66 8.57 2.35
N ALA A 12 15.89 9.30 1.54
CA ALA A 12 14.47 9.57 1.79
C ALA A 12 13.60 8.31 1.61
N SER A 13 13.97 7.41 0.70
CA SER A 13 13.31 6.10 0.49
C SER A 13 13.87 5.00 1.41
N GLY A 14 14.46 5.37 2.55
CA GLY A 14 15.29 4.52 3.41
C GLY A 14 14.89 3.04 3.43
N ALA A 15 15.82 2.18 3.01
CA ALA A 15 15.84 0.73 3.20
C ALA A 15 14.67 -0.13 2.67
N ILE A 16 13.62 0.46 2.09
CA ILE A 16 12.60 -0.28 1.33
C ILE A 16 12.29 0.55 0.09
N THR A 17 12.74 0.10 -1.08
CA THR A 17 12.33 0.66 -2.37
C THR A 17 10.88 0.30 -2.66
N CYS A 18 9.94 0.87 -1.89
CA CYS A 18 8.52 0.89 -2.18
C CYS A 18 8.25 2.06 -3.11
N THR A 19 8.04 1.77 -4.39
CA THR A 19 7.53 2.76 -5.33
C THR A 19 6.01 2.77 -5.26
N LEU A 20 5.39 3.94 -5.40
CA LEU A 20 3.94 4.03 -5.54
C LEU A 20 3.51 3.24 -6.79
N ASN A 21 2.53 2.35 -6.64
CA ASN A 21 1.97 1.62 -7.76
C ASN A 21 1.20 2.60 -8.68
N PRO A 22 1.57 2.74 -9.97
CA PRO A 22 0.84 3.60 -10.89
C PRO A 22 -0.52 3.02 -11.29
N ASN A 23 -0.76 1.73 -11.04
CA ASN A 23 -2.04 1.11 -11.36
C ASN A 23 -3.12 1.58 -10.37
N PRO A 24 -4.35 1.82 -10.86
CA PRO A 24 -5.46 2.15 -9.97
C PRO A 24 -5.72 0.99 -9.02
N ILE A 25 -6.10 1.33 -7.78
CA ILE A 25 -6.53 0.36 -6.79
C ILE A 25 -7.72 -0.43 -7.35
N ASN A 26 -7.67 -1.75 -7.24
CA ASN A 26 -8.80 -2.61 -7.51
C ASN A 26 -9.78 -2.51 -6.33
N LEU A 27 -10.79 -1.66 -6.48
CA LEU A 27 -11.82 -1.46 -5.46
C LEU A 27 -12.64 -2.73 -5.18
N ALA A 28 -12.80 -3.62 -6.17
CA ALA A 28 -13.53 -4.87 -5.96
C ALA A 28 -12.75 -5.81 -5.03
N ASP A 29 -11.45 -5.94 -5.25
CA ASP A 29 -10.56 -6.73 -4.38
C ASP A 29 -10.51 -6.15 -2.97
N LEU A 30 -10.41 -4.81 -2.86
CA LEU A 30 -10.45 -4.11 -1.58
C LEU A 30 -11.78 -4.36 -0.85
N ALA A 31 -12.92 -4.27 -1.54
CA ALA A 31 -14.23 -4.52 -0.96
C ALA A 31 -14.38 -5.97 -0.50
N ILE A 32 -13.88 -6.94 -1.27
CA ILE A 32 -13.85 -8.36 -0.89
C ILE A 32 -13.01 -8.55 0.37
N ALA A 33 -11.79 -8.01 0.42
CA ALA A 33 -10.92 -8.11 1.58
C ALA A 33 -11.57 -7.50 2.83
N THR A 34 -12.20 -6.33 2.68
CA THR A 34 -12.91 -5.64 3.77
C THR A 34 -14.11 -6.45 4.26
N ALA A 35 -14.89 -7.04 3.34
CA ALA A 35 -16.04 -7.87 3.66
C ALA A 35 -15.64 -9.19 4.33
N LEU A 36 -14.60 -9.86 3.83
CA LEU A 36 -14.03 -11.07 4.45
C LEU A 36 -13.50 -10.77 5.86
N GLY A 37 -12.85 -9.63 6.04
CA GLY A 37 -12.46 -9.13 7.36
C GLY A 37 -13.68 -8.90 8.26
N ALA A 38 -14.74 -8.28 7.74
CA ALA A 38 -15.97 -8.03 8.50
C ALA A 38 -16.66 -9.31 8.97
N LEU A 39 -16.58 -10.41 8.20
CA LEU A 39 -17.11 -11.72 8.61
C LEU A 39 -16.38 -12.29 9.83
N ALA A 40 -15.09 -11.98 10.00
CA ALA A 40 -14.32 -12.38 11.18
C ALA A 40 -14.51 -11.41 12.37
N GLY A 41 -14.89 -10.16 12.11
CA GLY A 41 -15.23 -9.16 13.12
C GLY A 41 -15.14 -7.73 12.58
N PRO A 42 -15.87 -6.76 13.16
CA PRO A 42 -15.92 -5.39 12.62
C PRO A 42 -14.55 -4.69 12.61
N GLN A 43 -13.67 -5.01 13.57
CA GLN A 43 -12.30 -4.48 13.61
C GLN A 43 -11.42 -5.11 12.52
N MET A 44 -11.71 -6.37 12.16
CA MET A 44 -10.98 -7.12 11.15
C MET A 44 -11.29 -6.64 9.73
N ALA A 45 -12.43 -5.98 9.50
CA ALA A 45 -12.75 -5.30 8.25
C ALA A 45 -11.73 -4.19 7.92
N ILE A 46 -11.43 -3.34 8.92
CA ILE A 46 -10.46 -2.25 8.80
C ILE A 46 -9.06 -2.81 8.62
N LEU A 47 -8.71 -3.88 9.35
CA LEU A 47 -7.39 -4.48 9.22
C LEU A 47 -7.19 -5.14 7.84
N ALA A 48 -8.18 -5.87 7.34
CA ALA A 48 -8.10 -6.54 6.05
C ALA A 48 -8.13 -5.54 4.87
N GLY A 49 -9.08 -4.59 4.88
CA GLY A 49 -9.14 -3.53 3.87
C GLY A 49 -7.95 -2.58 3.96
N GLY A 50 -7.56 -2.19 5.18
CA GLY A 50 -6.42 -1.33 5.46
C GLY A 50 -5.05 -1.99 5.23
N GLY A 51 -4.98 -3.32 5.13
CA GLY A 51 -3.79 -4.04 4.66
C GLY A 51 -3.77 -4.20 3.14
N ASN A 52 -4.94 -4.43 2.53
CA ASN A 52 -5.10 -4.59 1.09
C ASN A 52 -4.88 -3.26 0.33
N PHE A 53 -5.32 -2.12 0.87
CA PHE A 53 -5.07 -0.81 0.27
C PHE A 53 -3.59 -0.48 0.09
N PRO A 54 -2.74 -0.50 1.14
CA PRO A 54 -1.30 -0.23 0.98
C PRO A 54 -0.59 -1.32 0.18
N SER A 55 -0.99 -2.59 0.24
CA SER A 55 -0.37 -3.62 -0.59
C SER A 55 -0.61 -3.41 -2.08
N GLN A 56 -1.76 -2.83 -2.45
CA GLN A 56 -2.03 -2.39 -3.81
C GLN A 56 -1.36 -1.05 -4.15
N SER A 57 -1.20 -0.16 -3.17
CA SER A 57 -0.67 1.20 -3.36
C SER A 57 0.85 1.24 -3.49
N TRP A 58 1.56 0.25 -2.96
CA TRP A 58 3.03 0.25 -2.86
C TRP A 58 3.61 -1.04 -3.42
N ILE A 59 4.50 -0.93 -4.40
CA ILE A 59 5.30 -2.03 -4.91
C ILE A 59 6.66 -1.95 -4.24
N CYS A 60 6.86 -2.77 -3.21
CA CYS A 60 8.14 -2.89 -2.53
C CYS A 60 8.99 -3.97 -3.23
N ARG A 61 10.12 -3.57 -3.80
CA ARG A 61 11.17 -4.50 -4.27
C ARG A 61 12.23 -4.61 -3.18
N PHE A 62 12.52 -5.84 -2.76
CA PHE A 62 13.57 -6.20 -1.80
C PHE A 62 14.87 -6.54 -2.53
#